data_AF-A0A699YXZ7-F1
#
_entry.id   AF-A0A699YXZ7-F1
#
_cell.length_a   1.000
_cell.length_b   1.000
_cell.length_c   1.000
_cell.angle_alpha   90.00
_cell.angle_beta   90.00
_cell.angle_gamma   90.00
#
_symmetry.space_group_name_H-M   'P 1'
#
loop_
_entity.id
_entity.type
_entity.pdbx_description
1 polymer ?
#
loop_
_entity_poly.entity_id
_entity_poly.type
_entity_poly.pdbx_seq_one_letter_code
_entity_poly.pdbx_strand_id
1 'polypeptide(L)'
;MLAGAQYAAKVTALAKSDPPAFICHYYNFYFAHTAGGRMIGNKVSEMLLDKHTLAFYQWSGDVAALLDAVRVKINSLAEGWSREQKDHCLAETQESFKASHHLPAACRLHHPPSP
;
A
#
# COMPACT_ATOMS: atom_id res chain seq x y z
N MET A 1 8.25 8.59 -17.18
CA MET A 1 8.01 7.20 -16.72
C MET A 1 6.72 7.22 -15.92
N LEU A 2 5.78 6.28 -16.12
CA LEU A 2 4.49 6.28 -15.40
C LEU A 2 4.73 6.22 -13.88
N ALA A 3 3.92 6.92 -13.08
CA ALA A 3 4.12 7.04 -11.62
C ALA A 3 4.26 5.67 -10.92
N GLY A 4 3.53 4.66 -11.38
CA GLY A 4 3.66 3.29 -10.88
C GLY A 4 4.99 2.63 -11.16
N ALA A 5 5.56 2.82 -12.36
CA ALA A 5 6.87 2.27 -12.71
C ALA A 5 7.99 2.94 -11.89
N GLN A 6 7.87 4.24 -11.64
CA GLN A 6 8.80 4.97 -10.76
C GLN A 6 8.72 4.44 -9.33
N TYR A 7 7.50 4.22 -8.82
CA TYR A 7 7.35 3.70 -7.47
C TYR A 7 7.87 2.26 -7.34
N ALA A 8 7.57 1.40 -8.32
CA ALA A 8 8.10 0.05 -8.36
C ALA A 8 9.64 0.03 -8.37
N ALA A 9 10.27 0.90 -9.17
CA ALA A 9 11.73 1.03 -9.20
C ALA A 9 12.29 1.49 -7.84
N LYS A 10 11.65 2.48 -7.20
CA LYS A 10 12.02 2.96 -5.86
C LYS A 10 11.95 1.84 -4.83
N VAL A 11 10.81 1.16 -4.69
CA VAL A 11 10.63 0.09 -3.70
C VAL A 11 11.59 -1.06 -3.96
N THR A 12 11.88 -1.38 -5.23
CA THR A 12 12.89 -2.38 -5.61
C THR A 12 14.31 -1.99 -5.18
N ALA A 13 14.66 -0.69 -5.28
CA ALA A 13 15.94 -0.19 -4.80
C ALA A 13 16.02 -0.25 -3.26
N LEU A 14 14.99 0.24 -2.57
CA LEU A 14 14.91 0.20 -1.09
C LEU A 14 15.04 -1.23 -0.56
N ALA A 15 14.38 -2.21 -1.19
CA ALA A 15 14.46 -3.62 -0.79
C ALA A 15 15.91 -4.17 -0.79
N LYS A 16 16.80 -3.60 -1.60
CA LYS A 16 18.20 -4.03 -1.73
C LYS A 16 19.15 -3.26 -0.82
N SER A 17 18.92 -1.96 -0.64
CA SER A 17 19.89 -1.06 0.00
C SER A 17 19.43 -0.47 1.33
N ASP A 18 18.12 -0.50 1.63
CA ASP A 18 17.53 0.18 2.77
C ASP A 18 16.30 -0.58 3.32
N PRO A 19 16.54 -1.67 4.07
CA PRO A 19 15.45 -2.48 4.65
C PRO A 19 14.49 -1.70 5.55
N PRO A 20 14.94 -0.76 6.43
CA PRO A 20 14.02 0.05 7.23
C PRO A 20 13.04 0.87 6.38
N ALA A 21 13.53 1.58 5.37
CA ALA A 21 12.66 2.31 4.45
C ALA A 21 11.70 1.39 3.69
N PHE A 22 12.21 0.26 3.18
CA PHE A 22 11.38 -0.73 2.48
C PHE A 22 10.22 -1.24 3.34
N ILE A 23 10.48 -1.56 4.60
CA ILE A 23 9.45 -2.06 5.53
C ILE A 23 8.35 -1.01 5.78
N CYS A 24 8.71 0.29 5.84
CA CYS A 24 7.71 1.35 5.92
C CYS A 24 6.75 1.34 4.73
N HIS A 25 7.29 1.25 3.51
CA HIS A 25 6.49 1.16 2.29
C HIS A 25 5.64 -0.11 2.23
N TYR A 26 6.23 -1.26 2.59
CA TYR A 26 5.53 -2.54 2.65
C TYR A 26 4.34 -2.49 3.61
N TYR A 27 4.58 -2.02 4.84
CA TYR A 27 3.54 -1.89 5.86
C TYR A 27 2.42 -0.96 5.38
N ASN A 28 2.75 0.28 4.98
CA ASN A 28 1.74 1.25 4.61
C ASN A 28 0.91 0.80 3.40
N PHE A 29 1.52 0.14 2.40
CA PHE A 29 0.81 -0.35 1.23
C PHE A 29 -0.24 -1.42 1.58
N TYR A 30 0.17 -2.50 2.26
CA TYR A 30 -0.73 -3.62 2.54
C TYR A 30 -1.76 -3.30 3.63
N PHE A 31 -1.38 -2.54 4.66
CA PHE A 31 -2.30 -2.17 5.74
C PHE A 31 -3.33 -1.14 5.27
N ALA A 32 -2.93 -0.17 4.44
CA ALA A 32 -3.90 0.77 3.86
C ALA A 32 -4.88 0.05 2.92
N HIS A 33 -4.41 -0.91 2.11
CA HIS A 33 -5.26 -1.69 1.21
C HIS A 33 -6.31 -2.51 1.97
N THR A 34 -5.87 -3.25 3.00
CA THR A 34 -6.75 -4.11 3.79
C THR A 34 -7.73 -3.35 4.69
N ALA A 35 -7.38 -2.12 5.10
CA ALA A 35 -8.27 -1.24 5.86
C ALA A 35 -9.14 -0.36 4.93
N GLY A 36 -8.60 0.76 4.46
CA GLY A 36 -9.34 1.76 3.68
C GLY A 36 -9.63 1.32 2.25
N GLY A 37 -8.72 0.58 1.62
CA GLY A 37 -8.86 0.11 0.24
C GLY A 37 -10.10 -0.75 0.03
N ARG A 38 -10.44 -1.64 0.97
CA ARG A 38 -11.66 -2.45 0.89
C ARG A 38 -12.95 -1.62 0.95
N MET A 39 -12.99 -0.57 1.77
CA MET A 39 -14.16 0.32 1.83
C MET A 39 -14.37 1.04 0.50
N ILE A 40 -13.29 1.56 -0.10
CA ILE A 40 -13.33 2.19 -1.42
C ILE A 40 -13.76 1.18 -2.48
N GLY A 41 -13.18 -0.02 -2.46
CA GLY A 41 -13.50 -1.11 -3.38
C GLY A 41 -14.98 -1.50 -3.36
N ASN A 42 -15.56 -1.64 -2.16
CA ASN A 42 -16.98 -1.92 -1.99
C ASN A 42 -17.84 -0.80 -2.59
N LYS A 43 -17.47 0.47 -2.36
CA LYS A 43 -18.24 1.60 -2.91
C LYS A 43 -18.19 1.65 -4.43
N VAL A 44 -17.02 1.43 -5.02
CA VAL A 44 -16.85 1.37 -6.49
C VAL A 44 -17.63 0.19 -7.07
N SER A 45 -17.60 -0.97 -6.39
CA SER A 45 -18.35 -2.15 -6.81
C SER A 45 -19.86 -1.93 -6.81
N GLU A 46 -20.41 -1.30 -5.77
CA GLU A 46 -21.82 -0.90 -5.69
C GLU A 46 -22.22 0.05 -6.83
N MET A 47 -21.34 0.99 -7.18
CA MET A 47 -21.64 2.04 -8.16
C MET A 47 -21.52 1.57 -9.61
N LEU A 48 -20.55 0.70 -9.90
CA LEU A 48 -20.10 0.47 -11.28
C LEU A 48 -20.03 -1.00 -11.70
N LEU A 49 -20.08 -1.95 -10.76
CA LEU A 49 -19.78 -3.37 -11.03
C LEU A 49 -20.91 -4.30 -10.56
N ASP A 50 -22.15 -3.83 -10.47
CA ASP A 50 -23.31 -4.62 -10.03
C ASP A 50 -23.06 -5.39 -8.71
N LYS A 51 -22.35 -4.75 -7.77
CA LYS A 51 -21.94 -5.32 -6.47
C LYS A 51 -20.98 -6.52 -6.59
N HIS A 52 -20.38 -6.75 -7.76
CA HIS A 52 -19.36 -7.76 -7.94
C HIS A 52 -18.07 -7.37 -7.20
N THR A 53 -17.64 -8.23 -6.27
CA THR A 53 -16.39 -8.02 -5.53
C THR A 53 -15.20 -8.48 -6.36
N LEU A 54 -14.28 -7.58 -6.68
CA LEU A 54 -13.05 -7.91 -7.41
C LEU A 54 -12.11 -8.75 -6.55
N ALA A 55 -11.38 -9.67 -7.20
CA ALA A 55 -10.36 -10.52 -6.55
C ALA A 55 -9.31 -9.72 -5.77
N PHE A 56 -9.02 -8.48 -6.18
CA PHE A 56 -8.08 -7.59 -5.50
C PHE A 56 -8.45 -7.30 -4.03
N TYR A 57 -9.74 -7.39 -3.67
CA TYR A 57 -10.24 -7.17 -2.30
C TYR A 57 -10.52 -8.47 -1.54
N GLN A 58 -10.29 -9.62 -2.17
CA GLN A 58 -10.54 -10.94 -1.60
C GLN A 58 -9.25 -11.49 -0.96
N TRP A 59 -9.40 -12.14 0.18
CA TRP A 59 -8.30 -12.72 0.95
C TRP A 59 -8.65 -14.16 1.32
N SER A 60 -7.65 -15.04 1.30
CA SER A 60 -7.80 -16.40 1.80
C SER A 60 -7.55 -16.41 3.31
N GLY A 61 -8.62 -16.56 4.08
CA GLY A 61 -8.59 -16.58 5.55
C GLY A 61 -8.95 -15.25 6.20
N ASP A 62 -8.82 -15.20 7.53
CA ASP A 62 -9.12 -14.01 8.32
C ASP A 62 -8.03 -12.94 8.17
N VAL A 63 -8.41 -11.79 7.60
CA VAL A 63 -7.51 -10.66 7.37
C VAL A 63 -6.96 -10.11 8.69
N ALA A 64 -7.72 -10.13 9.79
CA ALA A 64 -7.22 -9.65 11.07
C ALA A 64 -6.05 -10.51 11.57
N ALA A 65 -6.23 -11.84 11.58
CA ALA A 65 -5.18 -12.78 11.92
C ALA A 65 -3.95 -12.66 11.01
N LEU A 66 -4.15 -12.48 9.69
CA LEU A 66 -3.05 -12.26 8.73
C LEU A 66 -2.24 -10.99 9.07
N LEU A 67 -2.92 -9.88 9.35
CA LEU A 67 -2.27 -8.61 9.68
C LEU A 67 -1.53 -8.70 11.02
N ASP A 68 -2.09 -9.36 12.02
CA ASP A 68 -1.43 -9.57 13.31
C ASP A 68 -0.15 -10.40 13.16
N ALA A 69 -0.19 -11.47 12.37
CA ALA A 69 1.00 -12.26 12.08
C ALA A 69 2.10 -11.43 11.38
N VAL A 70 1.71 -10.51 10.48
CA VAL A 70 2.67 -9.59 9.83
C VAL A 70 3.23 -8.57 10.83
N ARG A 71 2.40 -8.00 11.72
CA ARG A 71 2.86 -7.08 12.77
C ARG A 71 3.92 -7.73 13.66
N VAL A 72 3.69 -8.97 14.10
CA VAL A 72 4.66 -9.71 14.92
C VAL A 72 6.00 -9.85 14.20
N LYS A 73 5.99 -10.18 12.90
CA LYS A 73 7.23 -10.31 12.10
C LYS A 73 7.96 -8.98 11.94
N ILE A 74 7.23 -7.89 11.68
CA ILE A 74 7.82 -6.55 11.57
C ILE A 74 8.42 -6.13 12.91
N ASN A 75 7.73 -6.34 14.01
CA ASN A 75 8.21 -6.01 15.35
C ASN A 75 9.49 -6.78 15.68
N SER A 76 9.51 -8.10 15.47
CA SER A 76 10.70 -8.93 15.69
C SER A 76 11.88 -8.49 14.83
N LEU A 77 11.65 -8.11 13.58
CA LEU A 77 12.70 -7.58 12.71
C LEU A 77 13.21 -6.22 13.19
N ALA A 78 12.33 -5.35 13.69
CA ALA A 78 12.68 -4.03 14.21
C ALA A 78 13.34 -4.07 15.60
N GLU A 79 13.27 -5.17 16.35
CA GLU A 79 13.98 -5.32 17.62
C GLU A 79 15.50 -5.17 17.45
N GLY A 80 16.04 -5.67 16.33
CA GLY A 80 17.47 -5.56 15.99
C GLY A 80 17.89 -4.21 15.43
N TRP A 81 16.96 -3.26 15.23
CA TRP A 81 17.28 -1.95 14.66
C TRP A 81 17.70 -0.94 15.72
N SER A 82 18.67 -0.10 15.35
CA SER A 82 19.03 1.09 16.11
C SER A 82 17.86 2.08 16.14
N ARG A 83 17.96 3.08 17.03
CA ARG A 83 16.94 4.13 17.12
C ARG A 83 16.83 4.91 15.81
N GLU A 84 17.97 5.22 15.20
CA GLU A 84 18.08 5.97 13.95
C GLU A 84 17.43 5.19 12.80
N GLN A 85 17.60 3.86 12.75
CA GLN A 85 16.94 3.02 11.74
C GLN A 85 15.42 3.00 11.90
N LYS A 86 14.92 2.98 13.15
CA LYS A 86 13.48 3.08 13.43
C LYS A 86 12.93 4.43 13.03
N ASP A 87 13.62 5.51 13.37
CA ASP A 87 13.21 6.86 13.00
C ASP A 87 13.26 7.07 11.47
N HIS A 88 14.27 6.50 10.79
CA HIS A 88 14.38 6.50 9.32
C HIS A 88 13.21 5.77 8.66
N CYS A 89 12.86 4.57 9.16
CA CYS A 89 11.65 3.87 8.73
C CYS A 89 10.41 4.77 8.86
N LEU A 90 10.24 5.45 9.99
CA LEU A 90 9.08 6.33 10.20
C LEU A 90 9.08 7.55 9.25
N ALA A 91 10.25 8.10 8.91
CA ALA A 91 10.39 9.25 8.01
C ALA A 91 9.87 8.97 6.59
N GLU A 92 9.95 7.74 6.10
CA GLU A 92 9.44 7.34 4.78
C GLU A 92 7.90 7.29 4.68
N THR A 93 7.18 7.46 5.80
CA THR A 93 5.72 7.34 5.84
C THR A 93 5.04 8.28 4.85
N GLN A 94 5.41 9.58 4.85
CA GLN A 94 4.78 10.57 3.97
C GLN A 94 4.99 10.22 2.50
N GLU A 95 6.17 9.70 2.19
CA GLU A 95 6.57 9.35 0.84
C GLU A 95 5.87 8.08 0.34
N SER A 96 5.66 7.10 1.24
CA SER A 96 4.84 5.92 0.96
C SER A 96 3.41 6.29 0.54
N PHE A 97 2.81 7.27 1.23
CA PHE A 97 1.48 7.77 0.90
C PHE A 97 1.46 8.56 -0.41
N LYS A 98 2.47 9.39 -0.69
CA LYS A 98 2.54 10.10 -1.97
C LYS A 98 2.57 9.08 -3.10
N ALA A 99 3.44 8.11 -3.04
CA ALA A 99 3.61 7.16 -4.13
C ALA A 99 2.39 6.23 -4.34
N SER A 100 1.71 5.81 -3.25
CA SER A 100 0.51 4.98 -3.35
C SER A 100 -0.73 5.74 -3.85
N HIS A 101 -0.89 7.02 -3.48
CA HIS A 101 -2.05 7.83 -3.88
C HIS A 101 -1.90 8.52 -5.24
N HIS A 102 -0.68 8.71 -5.75
CA HIS A 102 -0.46 9.32 -7.08
C HIS A 102 -0.64 8.32 -8.24
N LEU A 103 -0.69 7.02 -7.95
CA LEU A 103 -1.02 5.97 -8.92
C LEU A 103 -2.40 6.20 -9.57
N PRO A 104 -3.50 6.37 -8.80
CA PRO A 104 -4.81 6.72 -9.35
C PRO A 104 -4.84 8.06 -10.11
N ALA A 105 -4.12 9.09 -9.64
CA ALA A 105 -4.15 10.43 -10.25
C ALA A 105 -3.52 10.47 -11.65
N ALA A 106 -2.58 9.57 -11.94
CA ALA A 106 -2.00 9.40 -13.27
C ALA A 106 -2.98 8.76 -14.26
N CYS A 107 -3.96 7.98 -13.76
CA CYS A 107 -5.10 7.50 -14.53
C CYS A 107 -6.17 8.61 -14.58
N ARG A 108 -5.92 9.70 -15.31
CA ARG A 108 -7.03 10.61 -15.65
C ARG A 108 -8.05 9.82 -16.47
N LEU A 109 -9.20 9.56 -15.86
CA LEU A 109 -10.38 9.11 -16.57
C LEU A 109 -10.74 10.23 -17.56
N HIS A 110 -10.61 9.96 -18.86
CA HIS A 110 -11.25 10.77 -19.87
C HIS A 110 -12.76 10.65 -19.63
N HIS A 111 -13.34 11.63 -18.93
CA HIS A 111 -14.78 11.82 -18.95
C HIS A 111 -15.13 12.27 -20.38
N PRO A 112 -15.92 11.50 -21.15
CA PRO A 112 -16.54 12.07 -22.34
C PRO A 112 -17.45 13.24 -21.89
N PRO A 113 -17.54 14.33 -22.66
CA PRO A 113 -18.43 15.43 -22.32
C PRO A 113 -19.87 14.90 -22.22
N SER A 114 -20.57 15.35 -21.18
CA SER A 114 -22.01 15.09 -21.01
C SER A 114 -22.78 15.60 -22.24
N PRO A 115 -23.89 14.93 -22.63
CA PRO A 115 -24.71 15.36 -23.76
C PRO A 115 -25.36 16.75 -23.55
#